data_AF-A0A7N0TI74-F1
#
_entry.id   AF-A0A7N0TI74-F1
#
_cell.length_a   1.000
_cell.length_b   1.000
_cell.length_c   1.000
_cell.angle_alpha   90.00
_cell.angle_beta   90.00
_cell.angle_gamma   90.00
#
_symmetry.space_group_name_H-M   'P 1'
#
loop_
_entity.id
_entity.type
_entity.pdbx_description
1 polymer ?
#
loop_
_entity_poly.entity_id
_entity_poly.type
_entity_poly.pdbx_seq_one_letter_code
_entity_poly.pdbx_strand_id
1 'polypeptide(L)'
;MNAATMEVGAVAAMRHVKDGIKAAKLVMQHTKHTLLVGQKASDFALSMGLPGPTNLSSPESMAMWSAWKDNHCQPNFWRSVIPIDDCGPYHATQSFRQTPAICSTRNLMGAIDQGSSHISLYNHDTIAMAVIDKMGDIGVGTSTNGASFKIPGRVGDGPIVGSSAYADNEIGACGATGDGDIMMRFLPCYQVVESMRLGMEPALAAKDAILRIAKRFPDFVGAVFAVNKNGVHAGACHGWTFQYSVRSPDMKDVEIFTVVP
;
A
#
# COMPACT_ATOMS: atom_id res chain seq x y z
N MET A 1 -5.17 -1.67 -13.07
CA MET A 1 -6.60 -1.76 -13.40
C MET A 1 -6.86 -0.97 -14.66
N ASN A 2 -7.63 -1.55 -15.58
CA ASN A 2 -8.23 -0.85 -16.71
C ASN A 2 -9.66 -0.48 -16.33
N ALA A 3 -9.96 0.81 -16.25
CA ALA A 3 -11.28 1.26 -15.80
C ALA A 3 -12.38 1.01 -16.83
N ALA A 4 -12.05 0.96 -18.13
CA ALA A 4 -13.04 0.74 -19.18
C ALA A 4 -13.56 -0.70 -19.21
N THR A 5 -12.70 -1.68 -18.88
CA THR A 5 -13.05 -3.11 -18.88
C THR A 5 -13.27 -3.68 -17.48
N MET A 6 -12.99 -2.90 -16.43
CA MET A 6 -12.89 -3.35 -15.04
C MET A 6 -11.88 -4.48 -14.82
N GLU A 7 -10.99 -4.74 -15.78
CA GLU A 7 -9.97 -5.78 -15.65
C GLU A 7 -8.88 -5.34 -14.67
N VAL A 8 -8.46 -6.29 -13.84
CA VAL A 8 -7.40 -6.08 -12.87
C VAL A 8 -6.46 -7.27 -12.86
N GLY A 9 -5.17 -6.97 -12.78
CA GLY A 9 -4.14 -7.93 -12.48
C GLY A 9 -3.23 -7.38 -11.40
N ALA A 10 -2.75 -8.29 -10.56
CA ALA A 10 -1.94 -7.99 -9.39
C ALA A 10 -0.96 -9.13 -9.12
N VAL A 11 0.17 -8.78 -8.53
CA VAL A 11 1.14 -9.73 -8.00
C VAL A 11 1.55 -9.32 -6.59
N ALA A 12 1.73 -10.28 -5.69
CA ALA A 12 2.18 -10.00 -4.32
C ALA A 12 3.30 -10.95 -3.89
N ALA A 13 4.19 -10.48 -3.00
CA ALA A 13 5.32 -11.26 -2.49
C ALA A 13 6.19 -11.91 -3.59
N MET A 14 6.20 -11.33 -4.79
CA MET A 14 6.99 -11.80 -5.93
C MET A 14 8.47 -11.44 -5.72
N ARG A 15 9.36 -12.37 -6.07
CA ARG A 15 10.82 -12.18 -5.96
C ARG A 15 11.49 -12.28 -7.33
N HIS A 16 12.70 -11.75 -7.43
CA HIS A 16 13.61 -11.92 -8.57
C HIS A 16 13.17 -11.32 -9.92
N VAL A 17 12.03 -10.64 -9.98
CA VAL A 17 11.52 -9.95 -11.17
C VAL A 17 11.38 -8.48 -10.86
N LYS A 18 12.16 -7.64 -11.54
CA LYS A 18 12.20 -6.18 -11.32
C LYS A 18 10.88 -5.48 -11.67
N ASP A 19 10.28 -5.89 -12.78
CA ASP A 19 9.12 -5.19 -13.35
C ASP A 19 7.78 -5.68 -12.76
N GLY A 20 7.56 -5.42 -11.47
CA GLY A 20 6.35 -5.85 -10.74
C GLY A 20 5.03 -5.43 -11.42
N ILE A 21 4.94 -4.16 -11.86
CA ILE A 21 3.73 -3.66 -12.53
C ILE A 21 3.48 -4.30 -13.91
N LYS A 22 4.55 -4.70 -14.63
CA LYS A 22 4.40 -5.44 -15.89
C LYS A 22 3.91 -6.86 -15.63
N ALA A 23 4.39 -7.51 -14.57
CA ALA A 23 3.88 -8.83 -14.16
C ALA A 23 2.39 -8.76 -13.81
N ALA A 24 1.97 -7.74 -13.05
CA ALA A 24 0.55 -7.48 -12.76
C ALA A 24 -0.27 -7.27 -14.04
N LYS A 25 0.24 -6.50 -15.02
CA LYS A 25 -0.40 -6.35 -16.33
C LYS A 25 -0.52 -7.68 -17.08
N LEU A 26 0.50 -8.54 -17.04
CA LEU A 26 0.45 -9.86 -17.68
C LEU A 26 -0.58 -10.77 -17.02
N VAL A 27 -0.74 -10.72 -15.68
CA VAL A 27 -1.83 -11.43 -14.98
C VAL A 27 -3.19 -10.99 -15.52
N MET A 28 -3.40 -9.68 -15.65
CA MET A 28 -4.63 -9.07 -16.19
C MET A 28 -4.92 -9.54 -17.61
N GLN A 29 -3.91 -9.63 -18.47
CA GLN A 29 -4.07 -9.88 -19.90
C GLN A 29 -4.11 -11.36 -20.29
N HIS A 30 -3.49 -12.25 -19.49
CA HIS A 30 -3.24 -13.63 -19.89
C HIS A 30 -3.78 -14.67 -18.90
N THR A 31 -4.57 -14.25 -17.92
CA THR A 31 -5.22 -15.17 -16.99
C THR A 31 -6.67 -14.74 -16.73
N LYS A 32 -7.50 -15.65 -16.24
CA LYS A 32 -8.83 -15.32 -15.70
C LYS A 32 -8.76 -14.96 -14.21
N HIS A 33 -7.56 -14.89 -13.63
CA HIS A 33 -7.33 -14.59 -12.23
C HIS A 33 -6.93 -13.13 -12.06
N THR A 34 -7.21 -12.57 -10.88
CA THR A 34 -6.86 -11.18 -10.57
C THR A 34 -5.51 -11.06 -9.87
N LEU A 35 -5.13 -12.03 -9.03
CA LEU A 35 -3.98 -11.92 -8.15
C LEU A 35 -3.19 -13.23 -8.10
N LEU A 36 -1.89 -13.16 -8.39
CA LEU A 36 -0.94 -14.25 -8.16
C LEU A 36 0.06 -13.87 -7.06
N VAL A 37 0.54 -14.83 -6.28
CA VAL A 37 1.41 -14.53 -5.14
C VAL A 37 2.64 -15.42 -5.03
N GLY A 38 3.67 -14.90 -4.36
CA GLY A 38 4.88 -15.63 -3.96
C GLY A 38 5.72 -16.12 -5.15
N GLN A 39 6.37 -17.26 -4.95
CA GLN A 39 7.24 -17.86 -5.98
C GLN A 39 6.47 -18.19 -7.26
N LYS A 40 5.20 -18.57 -7.18
CA LYS A 40 4.39 -18.88 -8.37
C LYS A 40 4.03 -17.65 -9.20
N ALA A 41 3.97 -16.47 -8.59
CA ALA A 41 3.91 -15.22 -9.34
C ALA A 41 5.21 -14.96 -10.11
N SER A 42 6.37 -15.24 -9.50
CA SER A 42 7.68 -15.13 -10.17
C SER A 42 7.81 -16.10 -11.34
N ASP A 43 7.48 -17.37 -11.13
CA ASP A 43 7.53 -18.41 -12.17
C ASP A 43 6.63 -18.02 -13.36
N PHE A 44 5.42 -17.54 -13.08
CA PHE A 44 4.51 -17.02 -14.10
C PHE A 44 5.12 -15.86 -14.88
N ALA A 45 5.62 -14.84 -14.18
CA ALA A 45 6.20 -13.66 -14.80
C ALA A 45 7.38 -13.99 -15.74
N LEU A 46 8.26 -14.91 -15.31
CA LEU A 46 9.38 -15.40 -16.12
C LEU A 46 8.88 -16.20 -17.34
N SER A 47 7.87 -17.06 -17.16
CA SER A 47 7.29 -17.83 -18.27
C SER A 47 6.60 -16.94 -19.33
N MET A 48 6.15 -15.75 -18.92
CA MET A 48 5.58 -14.73 -19.80
C MET A 48 6.65 -13.83 -20.46
N GLY A 49 7.94 -14.13 -20.25
CA GLY A 49 9.06 -13.45 -20.92
C GLY A 49 9.62 -12.22 -20.20
N LEU A 50 9.26 -11.98 -18.93
CA LEU A 50 9.93 -10.94 -18.15
C LEU A 50 11.37 -11.35 -17.79
N PRO A 51 12.33 -10.40 -17.74
CA PRO A 51 13.73 -10.71 -17.44
C PRO A 51 13.92 -11.18 -15.99
N GLY A 52 14.82 -12.15 -15.81
CA GLY A 52 15.20 -12.70 -14.52
C GLY A 52 15.48 -14.21 -14.60
N PRO A 53 15.64 -14.89 -13.45
CA PRO A 53 15.64 -14.32 -12.09
C PRO A 53 16.88 -13.44 -11.84
N THR A 54 16.68 -12.28 -11.20
CA THR A 54 17.77 -11.34 -10.87
C THR A 54 17.80 -11.05 -9.37
N ASN A 55 19.00 -10.81 -8.81
CA ASN A 55 19.11 -10.26 -7.47
C ASN A 55 18.69 -8.78 -7.49
N LEU A 56 17.65 -8.43 -6.74
CA LEU A 56 17.12 -7.06 -6.68
C LEU A 56 17.73 -6.23 -5.54
N SER A 57 18.56 -6.84 -4.69
CA SER A 57 19.22 -6.13 -3.60
C SER A 57 20.31 -5.20 -4.13
N SER A 58 20.26 -3.94 -3.72
CA SER A 58 21.34 -2.97 -3.90
C SER A 58 22.37 -3.04 -2.75
N PRO A 59 23.59 -2.52 -2.93
CA PRO A 59 24.56 -2.41 -1.83
C PRO A 59 23.98 -1.70 -0.60
N GLU A 60 23.19 -0.64 -0.80
CA GLU A 60 22.54 0.12 0.26
C GLU A 60 21.52 -0.74 1.01
N SER A 61 20.66 -1.46 0.29
CA SER A 61 19.66 -2.34 0.91
C SER A 61 20.30 -3.49 1.71
N MET A 62 21.44 -4.00 1.23
CA MET A 62 22.20 -5.03 1.93
C MET A 62 22.86 -4.48 3.19
N ALA A 63 23.43 -3.28 3.14
CA ALA A 63 24.00 -2.61 4.31
C ALA A 63 22.93 -2.33 5.38
N MET A 64 21.75 -1.84 4.96
CA MET A 64 20.61 -1.62 5.86
C MET A 64 20.14 -2.93 6.51
N TRP A 65 20.04 -4.01 5.73
CA TRP A 65 19.65 -5.32 6.24
C TRP A 65 20.68 -5.90 7.21
N SER A 66 21.98 -5.80 6.90
CA SER A 66 23.05 -6.26 7.79
C SER A 66 23.02 -5.49 9.11
N ALA A 67 22.92 -4.16 9.07
CA ALA A 67 22.82 -3.34 10.28
C ALA A 67 21.58 -3.68 11.13
N TRP A 68 20.43 -3.93 10.49
CA TRP A 68 19.22 -4.37 11.19
C TRP A 68 19.37 -5.75 11.83
N LYS A 69 20.03 -6.69 11.14
CA LYS A 69 20.32 -8.03 11.65
C LYS A 69 21.30 -8.01 12.82
N ASP A 70 22.38 -7.22 12.70
CA ASP A 70 23.36 -7.01 13.76
C ASP A 70 22.72 -6.31 14.98
N ASN A 71 21.65 -5.54 14.75
CA ASN A 71 20.79 -4.98 15.79
C ASN A 71 19.68 -5.95 16.24
N HIS A 72 19.95 -7.26 16.24
CA HIS A 72 19.04 -8.30 16.78
C HIS A 72 17.63 -8.22 16.16
N CYS A 73 17.55 -7.89 14.87
CA CYS A 73 16.30 -7.76 14.12
C CYS A 73 15.30 -6.74 14.72
N GLN A 74 15.80 -5.60 15.21
CA GLN A 74 14.98 -4.50 15.73
C GLN A 74 15.20 -3.18 14.96
N PRO A 75 14.16 -2.35 14.81
CA PRO A 75 12.77 -2.60 15.18
C PRO A 75 12.11 -3.64 14.24
N ASN A 76 11.05 -4.30 14.70
CA ASN A 76 10.26 -5.22 13.87
C ASN A 76 8.74 -5.10 14.12
N PHE A 77 7.98 -5.79 13.26
CA PHE A 77 6.51 -5.74 13.25
C PHE A 77 5.85 -6.83 14.10
N TRP A 78 6.62 -7.63 14.84
CA TRP A 78 6.04 -8.65 15.71
C TRP A 78 5.49 -8.01 16.98
N ARG A 79 4.34 -8.50 17.45
CA ARG A 79 3.71 -8.03 18.67
C ARG A 79 3.29 -9.21 19.53
N SER A 80 3.50 -9.11 20.85
CA SER A 80 3.07 -10.14 21.82
C SER A 80 3.64 -11.53 21.52
N VAL A 81 4.93 -11.56 21.18
CA VAL A 81 5.69 -12.80 20.94
C VAL A 81 7.03 -12.78 21.66
N ILE A 82 7.60 -13.96 21.85
CA ILE A 82 8.95 -14.18 22.36
C ILE A 82 9.76 -14.85 21.25
N PRO A 83 10.91 -14.27 20.84
CA PRO A 83 11.85 -14.94 19.93
C PRO A 83 12.52 -16.15 20.58
N ILE A 84 12.76 -17.24 19.83
CA ILE A 84 13.70 -18.31 20.24
C ILE A 84 15.15 -17.81 20.13
N ASP A 85 15.50 -17.27 18.97
CA ASP A 85 16.75 -16.53 18.72
C ASP A 85 16.40 -15.07 18.41
N ASP A 86 17.37 -14.15 18.41
CA ASP A 86 17.18 -12.70 18.20
C ASP A 86 16.22 -12.33 17.05
N CYS A 87 16.21 -13.13 15.98
CA CYS A 87 15.43 -12.91 14.76
C CYS A 87 14.27 -13.91 14.57
N GLY A 88 13.86 -14.61 15.63
CA GLY A 88 12.88 -15.70 15.60
C GLY A 88 13.51 -17.07 15.40
N PRO A 89 12.72 -18.15 15.21
CA PRO A 89 11.26 -18.16 15.14
C PRO A 89 10.59 -17.60 16.40
N TYR A 90 9.43 -16.97 16.22
CA TYR A 90 8.69 -16.27 17.28
C TYR A 90 7.52 -17.13 17.79
N HIS A 91 7.30 -17.14 19.09
CA HIS A 91 6.17 -17.82 19.73
C HIS A 91 5.28 -16.84 20.48
N ALA A 92 3.96 -17.06 20.46
CA ALA A 92 3.03 -16.24 21.21
C ALA A 92 3.37 -16.24 22.70
N THR A 93 3.35 -15.06 23.33
CA THR A 93 3.35 -14.95 24.79
C THR A 93 2.06 -15.62 25.30
N GLN A 94 2.15 -16.71 26.06
CA GLN A 94 0.96 -17.33 26.63
C GLN A 94 0.28 -16.36 27.61
N SER A 95 -0.89 -15.84 27.24
CA SER A 95 -1.85 -15.30 28.19
C SER A 95 -3.27 -15.57 27.69
N PHE A 96 -3.96 -16.44 28.45
CA PHE A 96 -5.42 -16.73 28.56
C PHE A 96 -5.77 -18.23 28.48
N ARG A 97 -5.45 -18.98 29.55
CA ARG A 97 -6.42 -19.94 30.08
C ARG A 97 -7.58 -19.10 30.64
N GLN A 98 -8.69 -19.02 29.92
CA GLN A 98 -9.92 -18.41 30.42
C GLN A 98 -10.48 -19.28 31.55
N THR A 99 -10.39 -18.82 32.79
CA THR A 99 -11.42 -19.14 33.80
C THR A 99 -12.59 -18.17 33.60
N PRO A 100 -13.85 -18.63 33.62
CA PRO A 100 -14.99 -17.76 33.36
C PRO A 100 -15.27 -16.93 34.61
N ALA A 101 -14.83 -15.66 34.63
CA ALA A 101 -15.21 -14.71 35.66
C ALA A 101 -15.42 -13.31 35.07
N ILE A 102 -16.71 -12.97 34.93
CA ILE A 102 -17.33 -11.67 35.19
C ILE A 102 -16.73 -10.46 34.46
N CYS A 103 -17.46 -9.97 33.45
CA CYS A 103 -17.27 -8.65 32.85
C CYS A 103 -17.36 -7.55 33.91
N SER A 104 -16.21 -7.03 34.35
CA SER A 104 -16.10 -5.78 35.07
C SER A 104 -15.14 -4.85 34.33
N THR A 105 -15.68 -3.70 33.94
CA THR A 105 -14.97 -2.53 33.44
C THR A 105 -13.85 -2.11 34.39
N ARG A 106 -12.60 -2.06 33.91
CA ARG A 106 -11.65 -0.95 34.16
C ARG A 106 -10.32 -1.18 33.43
N ASN A 107 -9.84 -0.09 32.85
CA ASN A 107 -8.51 0.13 32.28
C ASN A 107 -7.40 -0.53 33.10
N LEU A 108 -6.70 -1.48 32.48
CA LEU A 108 -5.33 -1.86 32.87
C LEU A 108 -4.63 -2.51 31.66
N MET A 109 -4.23 -1.71 30.67
CA MET A 109 -3.10 -2.08 29.82
C MET A 109 -2.01 -1.07 30.08
N GLY A 110 -1.06 -1.49 30.90
CA GLY A 110 0.17 -0.77 31.17
C GLY A 110 0.96 -0.55 29.88
N ALA A 111 1.65 0.58 29.86
CA ALA A 111 2.61 0.96 28.85
C ALA A 111 3.65 -0.15 28.64
N ILE A 112 3.55 -0.83 27.51
CA ILE A 112 4.72 -1.37 26.81
C ILE A 112 4.84 -0.49 25.57
N ASP A 113 5.35 0.72 25.79
CA ASP A 113 5.88 1.55 24.74
C ASP A 113 7.30 1.04 24.46
N GLN A 114 7.42 0.13 23.50
CA GLN A 114 8.70 -0.39 23.02
C GLN A 114 8.75 -0.23 21.50
N GLY A 115 9.33 0.89 21.07
CA GLY A 115 9.87 1.10 19.73
C GLY A 115 8.92 0.72 18.59
N SER A 116 7.78 1.41 18.49
CA SER A 116 6.83 1.23 17.40
C SER A 116 7.54 1.30 16.04
N SER A 117 7.56 0.19 15.31
CA SER A 117 7.93 0.14 13.90
C SER A 117 6.85 0.86 13.07
N HIS A 118 6.79 2.19 13.18
CA HIS A 118 5.83 2.99 12.43
C HIS A 118 6.26 3.07 10.98
N ILE A 119 5.30 2.87 10.07
CA ILE A 119 5.47 3.26 8.68
C ILE A 119 5.68 4.78 8.65
N SER A 120 6.75 5.22 7.98
CA SER A 120 7.18 6.59 7.87
C SER A 120 7.62 6.88 6.43
N LEU A 121 7.90 8.15 6.13
CA LEU A 121 8.40 8.58 4.84
C LEU A 121 9.66 7.82 4.38
N TYR A 122 10.47 7.32 5.32
CA TYR A 122 11.80 6.76 5.04
C TYR A 122 11.84 5.23 5.04
N ASN A 123 10.73 4.53 5.28
CA ASN A 123 10.71 3.07 5.38
C ASN A 123 9.60 2.38 4.57
N HIS A 124 8.99 3.12 3.64
CA HIS A 124 7.99 2.62 2.73
C HIS A 124 8.18 3.28 1.35
N ASP A 125 8.35 2.46 0.32
CA ASP A 125 8.46 2.89 -1.07
C ASP A 125 7.23 2.44 -1.84
N THR A 126 6.25 3.34 -2.04
CA THR A 126 5.11 3.07 -2.93
C THR A 126 4.93 4.22 -3.89
N ILE A 127 4.74 3.85 -5.16
CA ILE A 127 4.27 4.75 -6.20
C ILE A 127 2.91 4.27 -6.69
N ALA A 128 1.95 5.19 -6.75
CA ALA A 128 0.67 4.99 -7.40
C ALA A 128 0.53 6.03 -8.52
N MET A 129 -0.08 5.64 -9.63
CA MET A 129 -0.23 6.48 -10.80
C MET A 129 -1.59 6.23 -11.44
N ALA A 130 -2.28 7.31 -11.81
CA ALA A 130 -3.45 7.28 -12.68
C ALA A 130 -3.13 8.03 -13.97
N VAL A 131 -3.67 7.55 -15.08
CA VAL A 131 -3.54 8.16 -16.41
C VAL A 131 -4.93 8.20 -17.03
N ILE A 132 -5.29 9.35 -17.60
CA ILE A 132 -6.44 9.51 -18.48
C ILE A 132 -5.87 9.67 -19.89
N ASP A 133 -6.19 8.76 -20.79
CA ASP A 133 -5.68 8.82 -22.15
C ASP A 133 -6.49 9.76 -23.06
N LYS A 134 -6.08 9.90 -24.32
CA LYS A 134 -6.72 10.78 -25.31
C LYS A 134 -8.16 10.37 -25.68
N MET A 135 -8.55 9.12 -25.43
CA MET A 135 -9.91 8.61 -25.63
C MET A 135 -10.75 8.82 -24.35
N GLY A 136 -10.12 9.33 -23.30
CA GLY A 136 -10.69 9.49 -21.98
C GLY A 136 -10.55 8.24 -21.11
N ASP A 137 -9.95 7.15 -21.59
CA ASP A 137 -9.89 5.91 -20.83
C ASP A 137 -8.92 6.02 -19.66
N ILE A 138 -9.35 5.51 -18.50
CA ILE A 138 -8.59 5.63 -17.25
C ILE A 138 -7.84 4.32 -16.95
N GLY A 139 -6.54 4.44 -16.71
CA GLY A 139 -5.69 3.38 -16.19
C GLY A 139 -5.10 3.78 -14.84
N VAL A 140 -5.06 2.85 -13.89
CA VAL A 140 -4.41 3.06 -12.59
C VAL A 140 -3.54 1.88 -12.20
N GLY A 141 -2.44 2.14 -11.50
CA GLY A 141 -1.55 1.10 -10.97
C GLY A 141 -0.74 1.57 -9.77
N THR A 142 -0.36 0.61 -8.94
CA THR A 142 0.51 0.80 -7.78
C THR A 142 1.65 -0.22 -7.82
N SER A 143 2.85 0.19 -7.41
CA SER A 143 3.98 -0.70 -7.20
C SER A 143 4.71 -0.33 -5.92
N THR A 144 5.15 -1.34 -5.17
CA THR A 144 5.79 -1.15 -3.86
C THR A 144 6.71 -2.31 -3.51
N ASN A 145 7.80 -2.02 -2.79
CA ASN A 145 8.60 -3.04 -2.09
C ASN A 145 8.01 -3.38 -0.72
N GLY A 146 6.99 -2.66 -0.27
CA GLY A 146 6.37 -2.76 1.05
C GLY A 146 7.24 -2.14 2.14
N ALA A 147 6.86 -2.41 3.39
CA ALA A 147 7.61 -1.93 4.55
C ALA A 147 9.00 -2.58 4.65
N SER A 148 10.01 -1.78 4.99
CA SER A 148 11.36 -2.28 5.30
C SER A 148 11.31 -3.26 6.48
N PHE A 149 12.08 -4.35 6.40
CA PHE A 149 12.16 -5.39 7.46
C PHE A 149 10.82 -6.05 7.83
N LYS A 150 9.82 -5.98 6.93
CA LYS A 150 8.54 -6.69 7.09
C LYS A 150 8.75 -8.18 7.32
N ILE A 151 7.80 -8.78 8.04
CA ILE A 151 7.73 -10.23 8.21
C ILE A 151 7.70 -10.90 6.83
N PRO A 152 8.54 -11.92 6.57
CA PRO A 152 8.52 -12.65 5.30
C PRO A 152 7.11 -13.15 4.95
N GLY A 153 6.63 -12.80 3.76
CA GLY A 153 5.26 -13.10 3.32
C GLY A 153 4.25 -11.98 3.56
N ARG A 154 4.59 -10.91 4.28
CA ARG A 154 3.72 -9.74 4.45
C ARG A 154 3.39 -9.11 3.10
N VAL A 155 2.10 -8.92 2.88
CA VAL A 155 1.52 -8.20 1.74
C VAL A 155 0.84 -6.94 2.29
N GLY A 156 1.17 -5.79 1.72
CA GLY A 156 0.52 -4.51 2.04
C GLY A 156 -0.71 -4.27 1.16
N ASP A 157 -1.15 -3.02 1.09
CA ASP A 157 -2.28 -2.58 0.27
C ASP A 157 -1.96 -2.54 -1.23
N GLY A 158 -0.70 -2.37 -1.62
CA GLY A 158 -0.25 -2.19 -3.01
C GLY A 158 -0.87 -3.12 -4.08
N PRO A 159 -1.02 -4.45 -3.84
CA PRO A 159 -1.67 -5.35 -4.78
C PRO A 159 -3.18 -5.54 -4.54
N ILE A 160 -3.77 -4.81 -3.59
CA ILE A 160 -5.18 -4.92 -3.20
C ILE A 160 -6.00 -3.85 -3.91
N VAL A 161 -6.80 -4.29 -4.87
CA VAL A 161 -7.73 -3.45 -5.63
C VAL A 161 -8.67 -2.72 -4.69
N GLY A 162 -8.85 -1.41 -4.91
CA GLY A 162 -9.69 -0.59 -4.04
C GLY A 162 -8.95 -0.03 -2.83
N SER A 163 -7.83 -0.63 -2.42
CA SER A 163 -7.01 -0.06 -1.36
C SER A 163 -6.01 0.94 -1.88
N SER A 164 -5.01 0.49 -2.65
CA SER A 164 -3.91 1.36 -3.08
C SER A 164 -4.17 2.04 -4.41
N ALA A 165 -5.06 1.47 -5.22
CA ALA A 165 -5.46 2.01 -6.52
C ALA A 165 -6.86 1.53 -6.88
N TYR A 166 -7.65 2.44 -7.43
CA TYR A 166 -8.96 2.13 -8.00
C TYR A 166 -9.32 3.15 -9.08
N ALA A 167 -10.02 2.71 -10.12
CA ALA A 167 -10.50 3.58 -11.18
C ALA A 167 -11.83 3.09 -11.73
N ASP A 168 -12.68 4.02 -12.11
CA ASP A 168 -13.92 3.79 -12.83
C ASP A 168 -13.98 4.78 -13.99
N ASN A 169 -14.27 4.28 -15.20
CA ASN A 169 -14.15 5.09 -16.41
C ASN A 169 -15.20 6.20 -16.51
N GLU A 170 -16.29 6.12 -15.76
CA GLU A 170 -17.32 7.15 -15.73
C GLU A 170 -17.03 8.22 -14.67
N ILE A 171 -16.21 7.89 -13.67
CA ILE A 171 -16.06 8.70 -12.46
C ILE A 171 -14.66 9.31 -12.33
N GLY A 172 -13.63 8.49 -12.35
CA GLY A 172 -12.27 8.92 -11.98
C GLY A 172 -11.39 7.81 -11.44
N ALA A 173 -10.27 8.20 -10.86
CA ALA A 173 -9.31 7.31 -10.23
C ALA A 173 -8.78 7.85 -8.91
N CYS A 174 -8.25 6.94 -8.10
CA CYS A 174 -7.55 7.25 -6.87
C CYS A 174 -6.32 6.34 -6.74
N GLY A 175 -5.24 6.88 -6.18
CA GLY A 175 -4.05 6.14 -5.79
C GLY A 175 -3.63 6.49 -4.36
N ALA A 176 -3.07 5.53 -3.65
CA ALA A 176 -2.71 5.64 -2.23
C ALA A 176 -1.26 5.24 -1.94
N THR A 177 -0.78 5.69 -0.79
CA THR A 177 0.54 5.42 -0.23
C THR A 177 0.48 5.56 1.30
N GLY A 178 1.27 4.80 2.06
CA GLY A 178 1.28 4.88 3.54
C GLY A 178 1.33 3.55 4.25
N ASP A 179 0.72 3.49 5.44
CA ASP A 179 0.60 2.27 6.22
C ASP A 179 -0.37 1.29 5.55
N GLY A 180 0.18 0.45 4.66
CA GLY A 180 -0.60 -0.51 3.90
C GLY A 180 -1.44 -1.48 4.75
N ASP A 181 -1.04 -1.78 6.00
CA ASP A 181 -1.81 -2.66 6.89
C ASP A 181 -3.06 -1.97 7.44
N ILE A 182 -3.01 -0.65 7.64
CA ILE A 182 -4.18 0.16 8.01
C ILE A 182 -5.01 0.51 6.77
N MET A 183 -4.37 0.96 5.69
CA MET A 183 -5.04 1.41 4.46
C MET A 183 -5.95 0.31 3.88
N MET A 184 -5.49 -0.94 3.82
CA MET A 184 -6.28 -2.06 3.28
C MET A 184 -7.56 -2.39 4.07
N ARG A 185 -7.66 -1.93 5.33
CA ARG A 185 -8.85 -2.15 6.15
C ARG A 185 -10.01 -1.21 5.78
N PHE A 186 -9.72 -0.13 5.08
CA PHE A 186 -10.69 0.92 4.74
C PHE A 186 -10.95 1.07 3.24
N LEU A 187 -10.12 0.44 2.38
CA LEU A 187 -10.22 0.53 0.92
C LEU A 187 -10.36 2.00 0.43
N PRO A 188 -9.41 2.89 0.79
CA PRO A 188 -9.58 4.32 0.60
C PRO A 188 -9.76 4.70 -0.87
N CYS A 189 -9.07 4.08 -1.83
CA CYS A 189 -9.25 4.41 -3.24
C CYS A 189 -10.65 4.07 -3.75
N TYR A 190 -11.22 2.94 -3.34
CA TYR A 190 -12.60 2.59 -3.65
C TYR A 190 -13.55 3.62 -3.04
N GLN A 191 -13.39 3.94 -1.76
CA GLN A 191 -14.23 4.93 -1.07
C GLN A 191 -14.14 6.31 -1.73
N VAL A 192 -12.96 6.76 -2.16
CA VAL A 192 -12.78 8.05 -2.86
C VAL A 192 -13.53 8.05 -4.17
N VAL A 193 -13.38 7.01 -4.99
CA VAL A 193 -14.08 6.93 -6.29
C VAL A 193 -15.60 6.85 -6.09
N GLU A 194 -16.08 6.08 -5.11
CA GLU A 194 -17.52 6.03 -4.81
C GLU A 194 -18.06 7.35 -4.23
N SER A 195 -17.29 8.06 -3.40
CA SER A 195 -17.65 9.40 -2.95
C SER A 195 -17.75 10.39 -4.12
N MET A 196 -16.83 10.30 -5.10
CA MET A 196 -16.93 11.09 -6.33
C MET A 196 -18.15 10.69 -7.18
N ARG A 197 -18.50 9.40 -7.23
CA ARG A 197 -19.72 8.91 -7.90
C ARG A 197 -20.98 9.53 -7.31
N LEU A 198 -20.99 9.77 -5.99
CA LEU A 198 -22.07 10.44 -5.28
C LEU A 198 -22.04 11.97 -5.40
N GLY A 199 -21.15 12.52 -6.22
CA GLY A 199 -21.08 13.96 -6.53
C GLY A 199 -20.12 14.75 -5.64
N MET A 200 -19.27 14.11 -4.83
CA MET A 200 -18.23 14.83 -4.12
C MET A 200 -17.09 15.26 -5.05
N GLU A 201 -16.61 16.48 -4.89
CA GLU A 201 -15.39 16.93 -5.56
C GLU A 201 -14.15 16.13 -5.07
N PRO A 202 -13.12 15.91 -5.93
CA PRO A 202 -11.95 15.10 -5.60
C PRO A 202 -11.28 15.48 -4.26
N ALA A 203 -11.19 16.77 -3.95
CA ALA A 203 -10.60 17.26 -2.70
C ALA A 203 -11.40 16.82 -1.45
N LEU A 204 -12.73 16.87 -1.53
CA LEU A 204 -13.60 16.47 -0.43
C LEU A 204 -13.63 14.95 -0.28
N ALA A 205 -13.68 14.21 -1.39
CA ALA A 205 -13.65 12.76 -1.40
C ALA A 205 -12.34 12.21 -0.81
N ALA A 206 -11.19 12.76 -1.23
CA ALA A 206 -9.87 12.40 -0.69
C ALA A 206 -9.77 12.67 0.81
N LYS A 207 -10.21 13.87 1.24
CA LYS A 207 -10.18 14.26 2.66
C LYS A 207 -11.09 13.40 3.53
N ASP A 208 -12.31 13.10 3.09
CA ASP A 208 -13.25 12.23 3.81
C ASP A 208 -12.65 10.83 4.03
N ALA A 209 -12.05 10.23 2.99
CA ALA A 209 -11.43 8.91 3.10
C ALA A 209 -10.29 8.89 4.14
N ILE A 210 -9.39 9.87 4.12
CA ILE A 210 -8.28 9.98 5.09
C ILE A 210 -8.81 10.23 6.51
N LEU A 211 -9.78 11.12 6.69
CA LEU A 211 -10.35 11.43 8.01
C LEU A 211 -11.07 10.24 8.64
N ARG A 212 -11.72 9.38 7.85
CA ARG A 212 -12.33 8.14 8.35
C ARG A 212 -11.31 7.19 8.96
N ILE A 213 -10.14 7.07 8.34
CA ILE A 213 -9.04 6.27 8.86
C ILE A 213 -8.49 6.92 10.13
N ALA A 214 -8.18 8.22 10.08
CA ALA A 214 -7.64 9.00 11.20
C ALA A 214 -8.52 8.90 12.45
N LYS A 215 -9.84 8.94 12.27
CA LYS A 215 -10.81 8.82 13.37
C LYS A 215 -10.67 7.50 14.15
N ARG A 216 -10.25 6.42 13.48
CA ARG A 216 -10.09 5.09 14.11
C ARG A 216 -8.65 4.81 14.53
N PHE A 217 -7.69 5.38 13.79
CA PHE A 217 -6.25 5.21 13.97
C PHE A 217 -5.57 6.60 13.93
N PRO A 218 -5.59 7.37 15.03
CA PRO A 218 -5.10 8.76 15.04
C PRO A 218 -3.61 8.94 14.74
N ASP A 219 -2.82 7.87 14.85
CA ASP A 219 -1.36 7.91 14.64
C ASP A 219 -0.94 7.27 13.30
N PHE A 220 -1.90 6.91 12.43
CA PHE A 220 -1.56 6.29 11.15
C PHE A 220 -0.88 7.30 10.21
N VAL A 221 -0.10 6.79 9.25
CA VAL A 221 0.49 7.60 8.20
C VAL A 221 -0.09 7.16 6.86
N GLY A 222 -0.55 8.10 6.05
CA GLY A 222 -1.03 7.77 4.72
C GLY A 222 -1.48 8.97 3.91
N ALA A 223 -1.55 8.77 2.60
CA ALA A 223 -2.05 9.75 1.67
C ALA A 223 -2.75 9.09 0.49
N VAL A 224 -3.61 9.89 -0.14
CA VAL A 224 -4.26 9.57 -1.40
C VAL A 224 -4.18 10.77 -2.33
N PHE A 225 -4.13 10.50 -3.64
CA PHE A 225 -4.56 11.46 -4.66
C PHE A 225 -5.85 10.96 -5.30
N ALA A 226 -6.69 11.89 -5.73
CA ALA A 226 -7.91 11.66 -6.47
C ALA A 226 -7.88 12.46 -7.77
N VAL A 227 -8.39 11.90 -8.85
CA VAL A 227 -8.62 12.60 -10.12
C VAL A 227 -9.96 12.17 -10.70
N ASN A 228 -10.83 13.10 -11.07
CA ASN A 228 -12.10 12.76 -11.72
C ASN A 228 -11.94 12.66 -13.24
N LYS A 229 -12.99 12.21 -13.93
CA LYS A 229 -13.01 12.03 -15.39
C LYS A 229 -12.69 13.32 -16.18
N ASN A 230 -12.93 14.48 -15.60
CA ASN A 230 -12.65 15.79 -16.19
C ASN A 230 -11.21 16.27 -15.93
N GLY A 231 -10.39 15.49 -15.24
CA GLY A 231 -9.01 15.83 -14.91
C GLY A 231 -8.86 16.73 -13.68
N VAL A 232 -9.94 17.06 -12.97
CA VAL A 232 -9.83 17.76 -11.67
C VAL A 232 -9.20 16.80 -10.67
N HIS A 233 -8.15 17.24 -9.99
CA HIS A 233 -7.41 16.41 -9.06
C HIS A 233 -7.18 17.10 -7.71
N ALA A 234 -6.96 16.29 -6.69
CA ALA A 234 -6.59 16.75 -5.37
C ALA A 234 -5.86 15.65 -4.60
N GLY A 235 -5.19 16.01 -3.51
CA GLY A 235 -4.63 15.04 -2.57
C GLY A 235 -5.08 15.32 -1.14
N ALA A 236 -5.02 14.29 -0.31
CA ALA A 236 -5.23 14.37 1.12
C ALA A 236 -4.21 13.45 1.82
N CYS A 237 -3.72 13.86 2.99
CA CYS A 237 -2.77 13.07 3.76
C CYS A 237 -3.00 13.20 5.25
N HIS A 238 -2.36 12.31 6.01
CA HIS A 238 -2.32 12.30 7.45
C HIS A 238 -0.96 11.76 7.91
N GLY A 239 -0.41 12.35 8.98
CA GLY A 239 0.87 11.92 9.58
C GLY A 239 2.14 12.33 8.81
N TRP A 240 2.02 12.92 7.63
CA TRP A 240 3.15 13.51 6.89
C TRP A 240 2.71 14.62 5.93
N THR A 241 3.68 15.33 5.35
CA THR A 241 3.49 16.15 4.14
C THR A 241 3.61 15.24 2.92
N PHE A 242 2.57 15.19 2.10
CA PHE A 242 2.54 14.39 0.88
C PHE A 242 2.77 15.26 -0.35
N GLN A 243 3.50 14.73 -1.33
CA GLN A 243 3.68 15.36 -2.62
C GLN A 243 3.26 14.42 -3.75
N TYR A 244 2.59 14.97 -4.75
CA TYR A 244 2.27 14.26 -5.98
C TYR A 244 2.51 15.16 -7.19
N SER A 245 2.81 14.54 -8.32
CA SER A 245 3.11 15.24 -9.56
C SER A 245 1.98 15.10 -10.56
N VAL A 246 1.70 16.16 -11.31
CA VAL A 246 0.67 16.19 -12.35
C VAL A 246 1.25 16.72 -13.64
N ARG A 247 0.82 16.12 -14.75
CA ARG A 247 1.15 16.57 -16.09
C ARG A 247 -0.07 16.38 -17.01
N SER A 248 -0.54 17.46 -17.62
CA SER A 248 -1.58 17.47 -18.65
C SER A 248 -1.08 18.21 -19.90
N PRO A 249 -1.68 18.01 -21.09
CA PRO A 249 -1.19 18.58 -22.35
C PRO A 249 -1.06 20.11 -22.37
N ASP A 250 -1.88 20.82 -21.59
CA ASP A 250 -1.89 22.27 -21.42
C ASP A 250 -0.78 22.80 -20.51
N MET A 251 -0.10 21.91 -19.76
CA MET A 251 1.02 22.28 -18.89
C MET A 251 2.35 22.29 -19.65
N LYS A 252 3.16 23.33 -19.40
CA LYS A 252 4.51 23.48 -19.98
C LYS A 252 5.47 22.40 -19.48
N ASP A 253 5.39 22.06 -18.21
CA ASP A 253 6.21 21.05 -17.54
C ASP A 253 5.37 20.32 -16.47
N VAL A 254 5.95 19.32 -15.81
CA VAL A 254 5.34 18.67 -14.64
C VAL A 254 5.23 19.66 -13.47
N GLU A 255 4.08 19.68 -12.80
CA GLU A 255 3.90 20.45 -11.57
C GLU A 255 3.83 19.52 -10.36
N ILE A 256 4.32 20.01 -9.22
CA ILE A 256 4.35 19.27 -7.95
C ILE A 256 3.39 19.95 -6.98
N PHE A 257 2.42 19.18 -6.50
CA PHE A 257 1.43 19.62 -5.53
C PHE A 257 1.84 19.11 -4.15
N THR A 258 1.89 20.02 -3.18
CA THR A 258 2.21 19.70 -1.78
C THR A 258 0.94 19.74 -0.95
N VAL A 259 0.67 18.65 -0.24
CA VAL A 259 -0.48 18.47 0.65
C VAL A 259 0.04 18.39 2.07
N VAL A 260 -0.49 19.25 2.94
CA VAL A 260 -0.18 19.25 4.37
C VAL A 260 -1.23 18.45 5.14
N PRO A 261 -0.84 17.75 6.23
CA PRO A 261 -1.73 16.90 7.02
C PRO A 261 -2.79 17.69 7.80
#